data_AF-A0A386PMZ5-F1
#
_entry.id   AF-A0A386PMZ5-F1
#
_cell.length_a   1.000
_cell.length_b   1.000
_cell.length_c   1.000
_cell.angle_alpha   90.00
_cell.angle_beta   90.00
_cell.angle_gamma   90.00
#
_symmetry.space_group_name_H-M   'P 1'
#
loop_
_entity.id
_entity.type
_entity.pdbx_description
1 polymer ?
#
loop_
_entity_poly.entity_id
_entity_poly.type
_entity_poly.pdbx_seq_one_letter_code
_entity_poly.pdbx_strand_id
1 'polypeptide(L)'
;MGNLKDNFNPFMQSQYYIRTYDLDLKTNMELKVETSVLGNQNHILLTKANLKSVSILAHKRSMNRKGMQNLIKLKKHADFNLFYDRNNIKYSLNFKDKKKRTINLVPHLNYHGLLSIYNAINEDLKSGTLLFESSFYVAIDYKWTFLNFLEFEKKLTKIKLIHSPETKYFYYLSMSKNINELLKTLINTRELKEFIK
;
A
#
# COMPACT_ATOMS: atom_id res chain seq x y z
N MET A 1 16.68 -25.04 9.49
CA MET A 1 16.14 -24.90 8.12
C MET A 1 15.76 -23.43 7.92
N GLY A 2 16.53 -22.71 7.09
CA GLY A 2 16.35 -21.26 6.90
C GLY A 2 15.08 -20.93 6.13
N ASN A 3 14.28 -20.01 6.68
CA ASN A 3 13.05 -19.52 6.05
C ASN A 3 13.38 -18.72 4.78
N LEU A 4 13.20 -19.36 3.62
CA LEU A 4 13.30 -18.76 2.28
C LEU A 4 12.17 -17.76 1.93
N LYS A 5 11.41 -17.26 2.91
CA LYS A 5 10.26 -16.34 2.67
C LYS A 5 10.61 -14.85 2.75
N ASP A 6 11.79 -14.47 3.23
CA ASP A 6 12.08 -13.06 3.58
C ASP A 6 12.63 -12.19 2.42
N ASN A 7 12.70 -12.70 1.19
CA ASN A 7 13.26 -11.96 0.03
C ASN A 7 12.47 -12.13 -1.28
N PHE A 8 11.20 -12.55 -1.23
CA PHE A 8 10.38 -12.61 -2.44
C PHE A 8 9.89 -11.20 -2.82
N ASN A 9 10.51 -10.59 -3.84
CA ASN A 9 9.96 -9.38 -4.44
C ASN A 9 8.83 -9.77 -5.41
N PRO A 10 7.56 -9.47 -5.09
CA PRO A 10 6.40 -9.89 -5.88
C PRO A 10 6.33 -9.23 -7.26
N PHE A 11 7.22 -8.27 -7.53
CA PHE A 11 7.32 -7.55 -8.80
C PHE A 11 8.45 -8.07 -9.70
N MET A 12 9.26 -9.05 -9.29
CA MET A 12 10.41 -9.50 -10.09
C MET A 12 10.06 -10.10 -11.46
N GLN A 13 8.86 -10.65 -11.61
CA GLN A 13 8.44 -11.27 -12.88
C GLN A 13 7.76 -10.28 -13.85
N SER A 14 7.44 -9.07 -13.38
CA SER A 14 6.66 -8.10 -14.14
C SER A 14 7.44 -6.81 -14.37
N GLN A 15 7.45 -6.34 -15.62
CA GLN A 15 8.02 -5.03 -15.95
C GLN A 15 6.93 -3.97 -15.92
N TYR A 16 7.27 -2.78 -15.42
CA TYR A 16 6.34 -1.67 -15.31
C TYR A 16 6.93 -0.40 -15.94
N TYR A 17 6.06 0.40 -16.57
CA TYR A 17 6.32 1.82 -16.70
C TYR A 17 6.00 2.48 -15.36
N ILE A 18 6.95 3.21 -14.79
CA ILE A 18 6.84 3.79 -13.45
C ILE A 18 6.89 5.30 -13.56
N ARG A 19 5.97 5.99 -12.88
CA ARG A 19 6.03 7.43 -12.60
C ARG A 19 5.89 7.64 -11.10
N THR A 20 6.81 8.37 -10.50
CA THR A 20 6.78 8.72 -9.08
C THR A 20 6.47 10.20 -8.93
N TYR A 21 5.54 10.52 -8.04
CA TYR A 21 5.11 11.88 -7.74
C TYR A 21 5.42 12.18 -6.27
N ASP A 22 6.24 13.18 -6.03
CA ASP A 22 6.49 13.67 -4.68
C ASP A 22 5.23 14.31 -4.12
N LEU A 23 5.00 14.11 -2.83
CA LEU A 23 3.82 14.57 -2.11
C LEU A 23 4.23 15.53 -1.00
N ASP A 24 3.59 16.70 -0.97
CA ASP A 24 3.64 17.60 0.18
C ASP A 24 2.51 17.27 1.17
N LEU A 25 2.43 16.00 1.58
CA LEU A 25 1.41 15.50 2.49
C LEU A 25 2.06 15.08 3.82
N LYS A 26 1.59 15.65 4.93
CA LYS A 26 2.07 15.33 6.28
C LYS A 26 1.52 14.00 6.81
N THR A 27 1.53 12.93 6.02
CA THR A 27 1.07 11.61 6.45
C THR A 27 2.21 10.83 7.09
N ASN A 28 1.98 10.31 8.30
CA ASN A 28 2.86 9.32 8.90
C ASN A 28 2.23 7.92 8.89
N MET A 29 3.10 6.92 8.86
CA MET A 29 2.78 5.53 9.14
C MET A 29 3.60 5.00 10.30
N GLU A 30 3.06 3.99 10.96
CA GLU A 30 3.71 3.19 11.98
C GLU A 30 3.38 1.72 11.72
N LEU A 31 4.40 0.94 11.39
CA LEU A 31 4.30 -0.52 11.33
C LEU A 31 4.94 -1.09 12.58
N LYS A 32 4.22 -1.93 13.32
CA LYS A 32 4.73 -2.65 14.49
C LYS A 32 4.47 -4.14 14.33
N VAL A 33 5.44 -4.93 14.77
CA VAL A 33 5.34 -6.37 14.95
C VAL A 33 5.33 -6.65 16.44
N GLU A 34 4.38 -7.44 16.92
CA GLU A 34 4.32 -7.95 18.28
C GLU A 34 4.37 -9.48 18.22
N THR A 35 5.08 -10.12 19.14
CA THR A 35 5.10 -11.58 19.26
C THR A 35 4.62 -11.98 20.64
N SER A 36 3.72 -12.96 20.71
CA SER A 36 3.17 -13.49 21.96
C SER A 36 4.08 -14.55 22.62
N VAL A 37 5.19 -14.93 21.97
CA VAL A 37 6.07 -15.99 22.47
C VAL A 37 7.20 -15.38 23.31
N LEU A 38 7.15 -15.62 24.62
CA LEU A 38 8.12 -15.19 25.63
C LEU A 38 9.59 -15.54 25.30
N GLY A 39 9.85 -16.54 24.45
CA GLY A 39 11.21 -16.88 24.01
C GLY A 39 11.83 -15.96 22.95
N ASN A 40 11.02 -15.10 22.31
CA ASN A 40 11.44 -14.17 21.25
C ASN A 40 11.15 -12.71 21.63
N GLN A 41 11.30 -12.37 22.90
CA GLN A 41 10.89 -11.11 23.56
C GLN A 41 11.34 -9.77 22.92
N ASN A 42 12.08 -9.75 21.80
CA ASN A 42 12.73 -8.54 21.28
C ASN A 42 12.63 -8.27 19.78
N HIS A 43 11.55 -8.67 19.10
CA HIS A 43 11.32 -8.18 17.73
C HIS A 43 10.06 -7.32 17.59
N ILE A 44 9.97 -6.27 18.43
CA ILE A 44 9.18 -5.09 18.07
C ILE A 44 9.96 -4.30 17.02
N LEU A 45 9.79 -4.66 15.74
CA LEU A 45 10.27 -3.81 14.65
C LEU A 45 9.30 -2.63 14.49
N LEU A 46 9.47 -1.60 15.31
CA LEU A 46 8.74 -0.35 15.20
C LEU A 46 9.34 0.49 14.07
N THR A 47 8.60 0.63 12.97
CA THR A 47 8.99 1.47 11.85
C THR A 47 8.05 2.66 11.74
N LYS A 48 8.56 3.86 12.01
CA LYS A 48 7.82 5.13 11.87
C LYS A 48 8.38 5.91 10.69
N ALA A 49 7.52 6.27 9.75
CA ALA A 49 7.95 6.92 8.52
C ALA A 49 6.91 7.93 8.01
N ASN A 50 7.39 8.90 7.25
CA ASN A 50 6.55 9.92 6.62
C ASN A 50 6.39 9.59 5.14
N LEU A 51 5.18 9.75 4.61
CA LEU A 51 4.90 9.62 3.19
C LEU A 51 5.68 10.70 2.44
N LYS A 52 6.41 10.30 1.40
CA LYS A 52 7.23 11.20 0.58
C LYS A 52 6.76 11.26 -0.86
N SER A 53 6.31 10.13 -1.40
CA SER A 53 5.84 10.06 -2.77
C SER A 53 4.87 8.92 -2.96
N VAL A 54 4.20 8.93 -4.11
CA VAL A 54 3.47 7.78 -4.64
C VAL A 54 4.04 7.41 -6.00
N SER A 55 4.32 6.14 -6.20
CA SER A 55 4.66 5.60 -7.52
C SER A 55 3.45 4.95 -8.15
N ILE A 56 3.16 5.28 -9.41
CA ILE A 56 2.19 4.60 -10.25
C ILE A 56 2.94 3.69 -11.21
N LEU A 57 2.57 2.41 -11.22
CA LEU A 57 3.20 1.35 -11.98
C LEU A 57 2.19 0.79 -12.97
N ALA A 58 2.44 0.92 -14.27
CA ALA A 58 1.57 0.35 -15.30
C ALA A 58 2.26 -0.81 -16.03
N HIS A 59 1.57 -1.95 -16.12
CA HIS A 59 2.15 -3.20 -16.61
C HIS A 59 2.61 -3.09 -18.07
N LYS A 60 3.92 -3.19 -18.30
CA LYS A 60 4.58 -2.87 -19.58
C LYS A 60 4.11 -3.77 -20.72
N ARG A 61 3.95 -5.08 -20.48
CA ARG A 61 3.46 -6.02 -21.51
C ARG A 61 2.03 -5.67 -21.94
N SER A 62 1.16 -5.34 -21.00
CA SER A 62 -0.24 -4.97 -21.28
C SER A 62 -0.28 -3.66 -22.08
N MET A 63 0.53 -2.67 -21.68
CA MET A 63 0.62 -1.38 -22.38
C MET A 63 1.20 -1.50 -23.80
N ASN A 64 2.29 -2.25 -23.97
CA ASN A 64 2.94 -2.44 -25.27
C ASN A 64 2.01 -3.13 -26.27
N ARG A 65 1.21 -4.11 -25.84
CA ARG A 65 0.18 -4.76 -26.68
C ARG A 65 -0.86 -3.79 -27.25
N LYS A 66 -0.99 -2.61 -26.63
CA LYS A 66 -1.89 -1.53 -27.04
C LYS A 66 -1.15 -0.33 -27.64
N GLY A 67 0.14 -0.49 -27.99
CA GLY A 67 0.96 0.58 -28.58
C GLY A 67 1.36 1.70 -27.60
N MET A 68 1.16 1.51 -26.29
CA MET A 68 1.48 2.52 -25.28
C MET A 68 2.85 2.27 -24.67
N GLN A 69 3.77 3.22 -24.83
CA GLN A 69 5.17 3.11 -24.40
C GLN A 69 5.52 3.93 -23.15
N ASN A 70 4.54 4.58 -22.52
CA ASN A 70 4.71 5.27 -21.24
C ASN A 70 3.35 5.52 -20.57
N LEU A 71 3.38 5.84 -19.28
CA LEU A 71 2.19 6.02 -18.44
C LEU A 71 1.31 7.22 -18.83
N ILE A 72 1.91 8.28 -19.41
CA ILE A 72 1.17 9.47 -19.88
C ILE A 72 0.28 9.11 -21.08
N LYS A 73 0.74 8.21 -21.97
CA LYS A 73 -0.10 7.71 -23.08
C LYS A 73 -1.32 6.95 -22.55
N LEU A 74 -1.17 6.18 -21.46
CA LEU A 74 -2.29 5.46 -20.84
C LEU A 74 -3.38 6.42 -20.34
N LYS A 75 -2.99 7.55 -19.72
CA LYS A 75 -3.95 8.58 -19.30
C LYS A 75 -4.90 9.00 -20.41
N LYS A 76 -4.47 9.10 -21.66
CA LYS A 76 -5.33 9.55 -22.77
C LYS A 76 -6.00 8.41 -23.54
N HIS A 77 -5.72 7.16 -23.19
CA HIS A 77 -6.18 5.99 -23.93
C HIS A 77 -7.61 5.58 -23.51
N ALA A 78 -8.40 5.07 -24.46
CA ALA A 78 -9.76 4.60 -24.21
C ALA A 78 -9.82 3.44 -23.18
N ASP A 79 -8.82 2.55 -23.23
CA ASP A 79 -8.70 1.40 -22.32
C ASP A 79 -8.25 1.75 -20.89
N PHE A 80 -8.16 3.01 -20.47
CA PHE A 80 -7.67 3.36 -19.12
C PHE A 80 -8.42 2.60 -18.01
N ASN A 81 -9.76 2.58 -18.06
CA ASN A 81 -10.58 1.90 -17.06
C ASN A 81 -10.32 0.38 -17.08
N LEU A 82 -10.19 -0.21 -18.27
CA LEU A 82 -9.85 -1.63 -18.40
C LEU A 82 -8.51 -1.98 -17.74
N PHE A 83 -7.52 -1.10 -17.86
CA PHE A 83 -6.23 -1.28 -17.19
C PHE A 83 -6.35 -1.20 -15.67
N TYR A 84 -7.15 -0.25 -15.17
CA TYR A 84 -7.45 -0.11 -13.75
C TYR A 84 -8.17 -1.36 -13.21
N ASP A 85 -9.28 -1.75 -13.82
CA ASP A 85 -10.13 -2.87 -13.38
C ASP A 85 -9.38 -4.21 -13.39
N ARG A 86 -8.48 -4.40 -14.36
CA ARG A 86 -7.65 -5.61 -14.48
C ARG A 86 -6.39 -5.59 -13.63
N ASN A 87 -6.27 -4.67 -12.68
CA ASN A 87 -5.11 -4.56 -11.79
C ASN A 87 -3.77 -4.35 -12.54
N ASN A 88 -3.82 -3.82 -13.77
CA ASN A 88 -2.63 -3.53 -14.58
C ASN A 88 -1.98 -2.18 -14.22
N ILE A 89 -2.67 -1.35 -13.42
CA ILE A 89 -2.13 -0.15 -12.79
C ILE A 89 -1.99 -0.47 -11.30
N LYS A 90 -0.79 -0.33 -10.73
CA LYS A 90 -0.48 -0.52 -9.31
C LYS A 90 0.07 0.75 -8.68
N TYR A 91 0.00 0.81 -7.36
CA TYR A 91 0.52 1.95 -6.58
C TYR A 91 1.55 1.50 -5.56
N SER A 92 2.57 2.32 -5.33
CA SER A 92 3.46 2.20 -4.18
C SER A 92 3.40 3.49 -3.39
N LEU A 93 2.93 3.41 -2.14
CA LEU A 93 3.04 4.50 -1.20
C LEU A 93 4.45 4.46 -0.60
N ASN A 94 5.25 5.48 -0.88
CA ASN A 94 6.67 5.50 -0.55
C ASN A 94 6.89 6.36 0.69
N PHE A 95 7.26 5.70 1.78
CA PHE A 95 7.55 6.33 3.04
C PHE A 95 9.05 6.35 3.29
N LYS A 96 9.49 7.35 4.07
CA LYS A 96 10.87 7.48 4.51
C LYS A 96 10.93 7.71 6.00
N ASP A 97 11.73 6.90 6.68
CA ASP A 97 11.94 7.04 8.12
C ASP A 97 13.03 8.08 8.45
N LYS A 98 13.24 8.34 9.74
CA LYS A 98 14.27 9.28 10.21
C LYS A 98 15.70 8.85 9.85
N LYS A 99 15.93 7.55 9.65
CA LYS A 99 17.23 6.97 9.24
C LYS A 99 17.39 6.92 7.71
N LYS A 100 16.49 7.59 6.96
CA LYS A 100 16.44 7.61 5.50
C LYS A 100 16.16 6.24 4.85
N ARG A 101 15.71 5.24 5.61
CA ARG A 101 15.26 3.96 5.09
C ARG A 101 13.97 4.15 4.30
N THR A 102 13.88 3.45 3.18
CA THR A 102 12.69 3.49 2.32
C THR A 102 11.75 2.37 2.72
N ILE A 103 10.50 2.73 2.93
CA ILE A 103 9.42 1.77 3.16
C ILE A 103 8.41 1.93 2.04
N ASN A 104 8.19 0.86 1.28
CA ASN A 104 7.20 0.83 0.20
C ASN A 104 6.00 0.03 0.66
N LEU A 105 4.82 0.64 0.63
CA LEU A 105 3.56 -0.03 0.90
C LEU A 105 2.82 -0.20 -0.43
N VAL A 106 2.72 -1.43 -0.91
CA VAL A 106 2.06 -1.76 -2.19
C VAL A 106 0.82 -2.61 -1.92
N PRO A 107 -0.39 -2.15 -2.27
CA PRO A 107 -1.60 -2.96 -2.16
C PRO A 107 -1.48 -4.23 -3.00
N HIS A 108 -1.90 -5.38 -2.44
CA HIS A 108 -1.95 -6.63 -3.19
C HIS A 108 -2.93 -6.54 -4.37
N LEU A 109 -4.16 -6.10 -4.05
CA LEU A 109 -5.20 -5.69 -4.98
C LEU A 109 -5.43 -4.19 -4.78
N ASN A 110 -5.20 -3.40 -5.84
CA ASN A 110 -5.15 -1.95 -5.71
C ASN A 110 -6.44 -1.33 -5.22
N TYR A 111 -7.56 -1.77 -5.79
CA TYR A 111 -8.87 -1.28 -5.39
C TYR A 111 -9.17 -1.70 -3.95
N HIS A 112 -9.10 -3.00 -3.63
CA HIS A 112 -9.55 -3.50 -2.32
C HIS A 112 -8.70 -3.00 -1.15
N GLY A 113 -7.36 -3.02 -1.29
CA GLY A 113 -6.48 -2.64 -0.18
C GLY A 113 -6.66 -1.19 0.25
N LEU A 114 -6.67 -0.25 -0.72
CA LEU A 114 -6.81 1.18 -0.42
C LEU A 114 -8.25 1.59 -0.14
N LEU A 115 -9.24 0.98 -0.83
CA LEU A 115 -10.65 1.26 -0.61
C LEU A 115 -11.09 0.88 0.80
N SER A 116 -10.65 -0.28 1.30
CA SER A 116 -10.96 -0.69 2.67
C SER A 116 -10.47 0.32 3.70
N ILE A 117 -9.27 0.89 3.50
CA ILE A 117 -8.74 1.93 4.39
C ILE A 117 -9.56 3.22 4.24
N TYR A 118 -9.84 3.64 3.01
CA TYR A 118 -10.63 4.83 2.74
C TYR A 118 -12.00 4.74 3.41
N ASN A 119 -12.72 3.63 3.22
CA ASN A 119 -14.03 3.42 3.85
C ASN A 119 -13.93 3.44 5.37
N ALA A 120 -12.97 2.72 5.95
CA ALA A 120 -12.80 2.68 7.40
C ALA A 120 -12.42 4.03 8.03
N ILE A 121 -11.75 4.93 7.29
CA ILE A 121 -11.50 6.31 7.73
C ILE A 121 -12.80 7.13 7.79
N ASN A 122 -13.69 6.94 6.80
CA ASN A 122 -14.90 7.74 6.61
C ASN A 122 -16.16 7.15 7.27
N GLU A 123 -16.10 5.92 7.76
CA GLU A 123 -17.18 5.27 8.50
C GLU A 123 -17.46 5.98 9.84
N ASP A 124 -18.65 5.82 10.43
CA ASP A 124 -18.97 6.41 11.74
C ASP A 124 -18.39 5.59 12.90
N LEU A 125 -18.40 4.26 12.79
CA LEU A 125 -17.96 3.32 13.82
C LEU A 125 -16.50 3.54 14.22
N LYS A 126 -16.18 3.56 15.52
CA LYS A 126 -14.79 3.74 15.99
C LYS A 126 -13.89 2.53 15.69
N SER A 127 -14.46 1.35 15.50
CA SER A 127 -13.74 0.11 15.18
C SER A 127 -14.68 -0.86 14.48
N GLY A 128 -14.13 -1.80 13.72
CA GLY A 128 -14.91 -2.81 13.04
C GLY A 128 -14.09 -3.65 12.07
N THR A 129 -14.78 -4.49 11.31
CA THR A 129 -14.18 -5.28 10.24
C THR A 129 -14.03 -4.43 8.98
N LEU A 130 -12.92 -4.58 8.28
CA LEU A 130 -12.69 -3.93 6.99
C LEU A 130 -13.63 -4.55 5.93
N LEU A 131 -14.17 -3.71 5.03
CA LEU A 131 -15.06 -4.14 3.95
C LEU A 131 -14.46 -5.26 3.09
N PHE A 132 -13.14 -5.19 2.86
CA PHE A 132 -12.32 -6.24 2.29
C PHE A 132 -11.05 -6.40 3.13
N GLU A 133 -10.50 -7.61 3.17
CA GLU A 133 -9.16 -7.83 3.72
C GLU A 133 -8.17 -6.86 3.07
N SER A 134 -7.53 -6.03 3.88
CA SER A 134 -6.58 -5.03 3.37
C SER A 134 -5.19 -5.65 3.38
N SER A 135 -4.78 -6.15 2.21
CA SER A 135 -3.51 -6.84 2.02
C SER A 135 -2.47 -5.97 1.33
N PHE A 136 -1.25 -5.99 1.85
CA PHE A 136 -0.11 -5.23 1.33
C PHE A 136 1.16 -6.07 1.24
N TYR A 137 1.94 -5.78 0.22
CA TYR A 137 3.36 -6.06 0.22
C TYR A 137 4.09 -4.84 0.79
N VAL A 138 4.80 -5.04 1.89
CA VAL A 138 5.66 -4.04 2.50
C VAL A 138 7.11 -4.34 2.16
N ALA A 139 7.82 -3.41 1.54
CA ALA A 139 9.27 -3.48 1.42
C ALA A 139 9.92 -2.55 2.44
N ILE A 140 10.87 -3.03 3.23
CA ILE A 140 11.75 -2.20 4.07
C ILE A 140 13.18 -2.48 3.60
N ASP A 141 13.85 -1.47 3.05
CA ASP A 141 15.17 -1.62 2.42
C ASP A 141 15.24 -2.84 1.48
N TYR A 142 14.21 -2.99 0.64
CA TYR A 142 14.04 -4.06 -0.35
C TYR A 142 13.75 -5.47 0.20
N LYS A 143 13.64 -5.65 1.52
CA LYS A 143 13.11 -6.89 2.13
C LYS A 143 11.60 -6.85 2.15
N TRP A 144 10.96 -7.84 1.55
CA TRP A 144 9.53 -7.87 1.31
C TRP A 144 8.79 -8.75 2.32
N THR A 145 7.70 -8.24 2.85
CA THR A 145 6.79 -8.96 3.75
C THR A 145 5.36 -8.76 3.27
N PHE A 146 4.60 -9.84 3.17
CA PHE A 146 3.17 -9.77 2.92
C PHE A 146 2.42 -9.62 4.25
N LEU A 147 1.57 -8.60 4.34
CA LEU A 147 0.73 -8.32 5.50
C LEU A 147 -0.73 -8.29 5.06
N ASN A 148 -1.61 -8.86 5.88
CA ASN A 148 -3.05 -8.83 5.67
C ASN A 148 -3.71 -8.29 6.95
N PHE A 149 -4.65 -7.36 6.80
CA PHE A 149 -5.40 -6.79 7.91
C PHE A 149 -6.90 -7.02 7.72
N LEU A 150 -7.58 -7.42 8.79
CA LEU A 150 -9.02 -7.72 8.78
C LEU A 150 -9.86 -6.66 9.50
N GLU A 151 -9.27 -6.01 10.49
CA GLU A 151 -10.00 -5.11 11.38
C GLU A 151 -9.36 -3.72 11.39
N PHE A 152 -10.13 -2.73 11.82
CA PHE A 152 -9.66 -1.38 12.05
C PHE A 152 -10.10 -0.82 13.39
N GLU A 153 -9.30 0.12 13.89
CA GLU A 153 -9.59 0.96 15.05
C GLU A 153 -9.21 2.41 14.70
N LYS A 154 -10.17 3.33 14.80
CA LYS A 154 -9.95 4.76 14.61
C LYS A 154 -9.57 5.44 15.92
N LYS A 155 -8.50 6.22 15.84
CA LYS A 155 -8.09 7.21 16.84
C LYS A 155 -8.37 8.60 16.31
N LEU A 156 -8.17 9.62 17.15
CA LEU A 156 -8.45 11.02 16.82
C LEU A 156 -7.86 11.44 15.47
N THR A 157 -6.59 11.09 15.22
CA THR A 157 -5.85 11.50 14.00
C THR A 157 -5.36 10.34 13.15
N LYS A 158 -5.59 9.09 13.58
CA LYS A 158 -5.04 7.89 12.95
C LYS A 158 -6.10 6.82 12.77
N ILE A 159 -5.87 5.94 11.80
CA ILE A 159 -6.51 4.63 11.72
C ILE A 159 -5.44 3.57 12.01
N LYS A 160 -5.79 2.52 12.73
CA LYS A 160 -4.96 1.35 13.00
C LYS A 160 -5.62 0.16 12.32
N LEU A 161 -4.88 -0.53 11.46
CA LEU A 161 -5.27 -1.79 10.82
C LEU A 161 -4.65 -2.93 11.61
N ILE A 162 -5.44 -3.95 11.90
CA ILE A 162 -5.08 -5.04 12.82
C ILE A 162 -5.08 -6.35 12.05
N HIS A 163 -4.00 -7.12 12.22
CA HIS A 163 -3.83 -8.44 11.63
C HIS A 163 -4.73 -9.47 12.35
N SER A 164 -5.22 -10.46 11.61
CA SER A 164 -5.97 -11.60 12.17
C SER A 164 -5.11 -12.45 13.12
N PRO A 165 -5.68 -13.11 14.15
CA PRO A 165 -4.93 -13.86 15.16
C PRO A 165 -4.21 -15.13 14.68
N GLU A 166 -4.34 -15.53 13.41
CA GLU A 166 -3.94 -16.85 12.94
C GLU A 166 -2.42 -17.04 12.71
N THR A 167 -1.61 -15.99 12.90
CA THR A 167 -0.15 -16.10 12.78
C THR A 167 0.58 -15.88 14.10
N LYS A 168 1.79 -16.42 14.22
CA LYS A 168 2.69 -16.26 15.38
C LYS A 168 3.12 -14.79 15.65
N TYR A 169 2.81 -13.87 14.73
CA TYR A 169 3.21 -12.47 14.75
C TYR A 169 1.99 -11.56 14.57
N PHE A 170 1.73 -10.69 15.54
CA PHE A 170 0.69 -9.69 15.46
C PHE A 170 1.25 -8.43 14.81
N TYR A 171 0.85 -8.16 13.57
CA TYR A 171 1.19 -6.91 12.89
C TYR A 171 0.07 -5.90 13.10
N TYR A 172 0.44 -4.64 13.33
CA TYR A 172 -0.48 -3.53 13.07
C TYR A 172 0.17 -2.49 12.18
N LEU A 173 -0.65 -1.91 11.31
CA LEU A 173 -0.31 -0.74 10.51
C LEU A 173 -1.17 0.43 10.98
N SER A 174 -0.56 1.45 11.57
CA SER A 174 -1.24 2.70 11.85
C SER A 174 -0.86 3.78 10.85
N MET A 175 -1.84 4.53 10.38
CA MET A 175 -1.66 5.59 9.39
C MET A 175 -2.44 6.84 9.78
N SER A 176 -1.89 8.01 9.47
CA SER A 176 -2.61 9.27 9.66
C SER A 176 -3.83 9.35 8.76
N LYS A 177 -4.98 9.78 9.30
CA LYS A 177 -6.23 9.92 8.52
C LYS A 177 -6.15 11.00 7.42
N ASN A 178 -5.15 11.88 7.45
CA ASN A 178 -4.92 12.85 6.39
C ASN A 178 -4.50 12.24 5.04
N ILE A 179 -4.25 10.92 4.97
CA ILE A 179 -4.07 10.25 3.68
C ILE A 179 -5.38 10.14 2.88
N ASN A 180 -6.55 10.44 3.48
CA ASN A 180 -7.87 10.20 2.90
C ASN A 180 -8.03 10.72 1.46
N GLU A 181 -7.63 11.97 1.20
CA GLU A 181 -7.74 12.55 -0.15
C GLU A 181 -6.84 11.84 -1.16
N LEU A 182 -5.63 11.45 -0.77
CA LEU A 182 -4.77 10.64 -1.63
C LEU A 182 -5.42 9.28 -1.93
N LEU A 183 -5.98 8.62 -0.91
CA LEU A 183 -6.68 7.35 -1.12
C LEU A 183 -7.84 7.51 -2.09
N LYS A 184 -8.68 8.55 -1.91
CA LYS A 184 -9.78 8.90 -2.80
C LYS A 184 -9.32 9.05 -4.25
N THR A 185 -8.24 9.78 -4.48
CA THR A 185 -7.66 9.96 -5.81
C THR A 185 -7.18 8.64 -6.41
N LEU A 186 -6.57 7.75 -5.62
CA LEU A 186 -6.02 6.48 -6.12
C LEU A 186 -7.08 5.40 -6.38
N ILE A 187 -8.22 5.44 -5.66
CA ILE A 187 -9.33 4.48 -5.81
C ILE A 187 -10.42 4.94 -6.77
N ASN A 188 -10.36 6.19 -7.24
CA ASN A 188 -11.28 6.74 -8.22
C ASN A 188 -10.59 6.83 -9.59
N THR A 189 -11.11 6.11 -10.58
CA THR A 189 -10.50 6.07 -11.93
C THR A 189 -10.39 7.43 -12.60
N ARG A 190 -11.40 8.28 -12.44
CA ARG A 190 -11.41 9.64 -13.01
C ARG A 190 -10.37 10.53 -12.34
N GLU A 191 -10.30 10.51 -11.02
CA GLU A 191 -9.32 11.31 -10.28
C GLU A 191 -7.89 10.81 -10.52
N LEU A 192 -7.68 9.50 -10.53
CA LEU A 192 -6.38 8.89 -10.85
C LEU A 192 -5.89 9.29 -12.24
N LYS A 193 -6.80 9.27 -13.22
CA LYS A 193 -6.49 9.67 -14.59
C LYS A 193 -6.00 11.13 -14.62
N GLU A 194 -6.61 12.03 -13.86
CA GLU A 194 -6.16 13.42 -13.76
C GLU A 194 -4.86 13.59 -12.97
N PHE A 195 -4.67 12.79 -11.93
CA PHE A 195 -3.48 12.80 -11.08
C PHE A 195 -2.21 12.44 -11.87
N ILE A 196 -2.31 11.57 -12.87
CA ILE A 196 -1.20 11.26 -13.78
C ILE A 196 -0.87 12.50 -14.62
N LYS A 197 0.39 12.96 -14.54
CA LYS A 197 0.91 14.13 -15.28
C LYS A 197 2.15 13.76 -16.10
#